data_AF-A0A9W8C9Z0-F1
#
_entry.id   AF-A0A9W8C9Z0-F1
#
_cell.length_a   1.000
_cell.length_b   1.000
_cell.length_c   1.000
_cell.angle_alpha   90.00
_cell.angle_beta   90.00
_cell.angle_gamma   90.00
#
_symmetry.space_group_name_H-M   'P 1'
#
loop_
_entity.id
_entity.type
_entity.pdbx_description
1 polymer ?
#
loop_
_entity_poly.entity_id
_entity_poly.type
_entity_poly.pdbx_seq_one_letter_code
_entity_poly.pdbx_strand_id
1 'polypeptide(L)'
;MFTVSVMGMVGSLRDNKTLLHMFLCVLCVLLALQALALIIALIFEKTTIKLFQNSIREGIKHYYDDLDFKNILDYVQEKFSCCGGDEYKDWEVNQYHFCNGTSALACGVPYTCCVRHKVGEVVNTLCGYKTLNQQRETLDGIIHVRGCIHAVNLWMGDNIGATIGICCAFGLPQLLGIVLSCVFWNLLAEMSESVDMVDFNILKRAGFNYSKLDLTGAGWCMCLPRDGGYLPLPVAEPDTWARDPIPFDLEQDQSEIHLAHSRLVNQGAELQMGMDEVDNHA
;
A
#
# COMPACT_ATOMS: atom_id res chain seq x y z
N MET A 1 4.34 2.44 -2.40
CA MET A 1 3.81 3.67 -1.76
C MET A 1 2.60 4.21 -2.49
N PHE A 2 2.67 4.59 -3.77
CA PHE A 2 1.51 5.16 -4.51
C PHE A 2 0.23 4.32 -4.43
N THR A 3 0.31 3.01 -4.69
CA THR A 3 -0.86 2.10 -4.65
C THR A 3 -1.51 2.06 -3.27
N VAL A 4 -0.70 1.93 -2.23
CA VAL A 4 -1.16 1.90 -0.83
C VAL A 4 -1.82 3.22 -0.44
N SER A 5 -1.25 4.35 -0.87
CA SER A 5 -1.84 5.67 -0.63
C SER A 5 -3.18 5.85 -1.34
N VAL A 6 -3.31 5.41 -2.60
CA VAL A 6 -4.58 5.46 -3.33
C VAL A 6 -5.62 4.56 -2.68
N MET A 7 -5.26 3.34 -2.27
CA MET A 7 -6.16 2.43 -1.56
C MET A 7 -6.66 3.04 -0.24
N GLY A 8 -5.76 3.65 0.55
CA GLY A 8 -6.14 4.34 1.79
C GLY A 8 -7.05 5.54 1.53
N MET A 9 -6.73 6.37 0.53
CA MET A 9 -7.52 7.55 0.16
C MET A 9 -8.91 7.16 -0.35
N VAL A 10 -9.00 6.25 -1.32
CA VAL A 10 -10.29 5.80 -1.89
C VAL A 10 -11.11 5.02 -0.86
N GLY A 11 -10.46 4.20 -0.03
CA GLY A 11 -11.12 3.49 1.07
C GLY A 11 -11.75 4.45 2.09
N SER A 12 -11.05 5.54 2.42
CA SER A 12 -11.56 6.57 3.32
C SER A 12 -12.62 7.47 2.70
N LEU A 13 -12.53 7.80 1.40
CA LEU A 13 -13.49 8.71 0.75
C LEU A 13 -14.80 8.01 0.32
N ARG A 14 -14.76 6.71 0.04
CA ARG A 14 -15.93 5.93 -0.38
C ARG A 14 -16.52 5.08 0.73
N ASP A 15 -16.07 5.24 1.97
CA ASP A 15 -16.45 4.42 3.13
C ASP A 15 -16.40 2.91 2.84
N ASN A 16 -15.46 2.49 1.98
CA ASN A 16 -15.37 1.12 1.52
C ASN A 16 -14.53 0.31 2.51
N LYS A 17 -15.23 -0.45 3.36
CA LYS A 17 -14.63 -1.35 4.35
C LYS A 17 -13.55 -2.22 3.74
N THR A 18 -13.84 -2.96 2.66
CA THR A 18 -12.88 -3.91 2.09
C THR A 18 -11.55 -3.26 1.71
N LEU A 19 -11.59 -2.05 1.12
CA LEU A 19 -10.37 -1.29 0.78
C LEU A 19 -9.61 -0.81 2.02
N LEU A 20 -10.33 -0.31 3.03
CA LEU A 20 -9.74 0.12 4.30
C LEU A 20 -9.07 -1.05 5.04
N HIS A 21 -9.70 -2.22 5.05
CA HIS A 21 -9.13 -3.44 5.63
C HIS A 21 -7.85 -3.87 4.92
N MET A 22 -7.85 -3.83 3.58
CA MET A 22 -6.65 -4.13 2.80
C MET A 22 -5.51 -3.15 3.09
N PHE A 23 -5.82 -1.85 3.19
CA PHE A 23 -4.85 -0.82 3.57
C PHE A 23 -4.25 -1.09 4.95
N LEU A 24 -5.10 -1.35 5.96
CA LEU A 24 -4.67 -1.70 7.31
C LEU A 24 -3.77 -2.94 7.32
N CYS A 25 -4.17 -4.00 6.62
CA CYS A 25 -3.40 -5.23 6.51
C CYS A 25 -2.01 -4.97 5.92
N VAL A 26 -1.92 -4.20 4.83
CA VAL A 26 -0.64 -3.84 4.21
C VAL A 26 0.24 -3.05 5.18
N LEU A 27 -0.31 -2.06 5.91
CA LEU A 27 0.46 -1.32 6.91
C LEU A 27 0.98 -2.22 8.03
N CYS A 28 0.16 -3.17 8.53
CA CYS A 28 0.58 -4.13 9.54
C CYS A 28 1.70 -5.05 9.04
N VAL A 29 1.58 -5.57 7.80
CA VAL A 29 2.62 -6.41 7.19
C VAL A 29 3.92 -5.64 7.02
N LEU A 30 3.86 -4.40 6.51
CA LEU A 30 5.06 -3.56 6.37
C LEU A 30 5.72 -3.29 7.74
N LEU A 31 4.94 -3.09 8.81
CA LEU A 31 5.47 -2.82 10.14
C LEU A 31 6.13 -4.07 10.71
N ALA A 32 5.52 -5.24 10.53
CA ALA A 32 6.09 -6.53 10.90
C ALA A 32 7.39 -6.82 10.15
N LEU A 33 7.44 -6.54 8.84
CA LEU A 33 8.67 -6.69 8.03
C LEU A 33 9.78 -5.75 8.50
N GLN A 34 9.45 -4.50 8.83
CA GLN A 34 10.44 -3.54 9.35
C GLN A 34 10.99 -3.98 10.72
N ALA A 35 10.12 -4.45 11.63
CA ALA A 35 10.53 -4.98 12.92
C ALA A 35 11.41 -6.23 12.76
N LEU A 36 11.04 -7.15 11.87
CA LEU A 36 11.81 -8.36 11.58
C LEU A 36 13.19 -8.02 10.99
N ALA A 37 13.24 -7.10 10.03
CA ALA A 37 14.49 -6.65 9.43
C ALA A 37 15.41 -6.00 10.47
N LEU A 38 14.86 -5.18 11.38
CA LEU A 38 15.61 -4.58 12.48
C LEU A 38 16.16 -5.66 13.43
N ILE A 39 15.35 -6.64 13.82
CA ILE A 39 15.78 -7.75 14.68
C ILE A 39 16.91 -8.55 14.01
N ILE A 40 16.77 -8.87 12.73
CA ILE A 40 17.79 -9.59 11.96
C ILE A 40 19.08 -8.76 11.89
N ALA A 41 18.98 -7.46 11.61
CA ALA A 41 20.15 -6.58 11.55
C ALA A 41 20.90 -6.53 12.89
N LEU A 42 20.19 -6.55 14.03
CA LEU A 42 20.79 -6.54 15.36
C LEU A 42 21.40 -7.89 15.77
N ILE A 43 20.71 -9.01 15.51
CA ILE A 43 21.18 -10.34 15.93
C ILE A 43 22.30 -10.85 15.00
N PHE A 44 22.14 -10.65 13.70
CA PHE A 44 23.04 -11.19 12.67
C PHE A 44 23.88 -10.10 11.99
N GLU A 45 24.38 -9.15 12.78
CA GLU A 45 25.15 -7.99 12.31
C GLU A 45 26.24 -8.39 11.31
N LYS A 46 27.08 -9.38 11.64
CA LYS A 46 28.18 -9.83 10.77
C LYS A 46 27.71 -10.35 9.42
N THR A 47 26.59 -11.07 9.40
CA THR A 47 26.03 -11.61 8.14
C THR A 47 25.42 -10.48 7.31
N THR A 48 24.67 -9.59 7.96
CA THR A 48 24.08 -8.39 7.33
C THR A 48 25.16 -7.53 6.70
N ILE A 49 26.25 -7.24 7.42
CA ILE A 49 27.40 -6.48 6.91
C ILE A 49 28.00 -7.16 5.67
N LYS A 50 28.22 -8.48 5.70
CA LYS A 50 28.75 -9.22 4.54
C LYS A 50 27.83 -9.15 3.32
N LEU A 51 26.52 -9.24 3.52
CA LEU A 51 25.55 -9.08 2.43
C LEU A 51 25.63 -7.68 1.80
N PHE A 52 25.74 -6.63 2.63
CA PHE A 52 25.95 -5.27 2.15
C PHE A 52 27.29 -5.11 1.42
N GLN A 53 28.38 -5.66 1.95
CA GLN A 53 29.70 -5.64 1.31
C GLN A 53 29.63 -6.25 -0.10
N ASN A 54 29.03 -7.43 -0.23
CA ASN A 54 28.87 -8.08 -1.53
C ASN A 54 27.99 -7.27 -2.49
N SER A 55 26.90 -6.68 -1.99
CA SER A 55 25.98 -5.86 -2.80
C SER A 55 26.66 -4.59 -3.31
N ILE A 56 27.39 -3.88 -2.44
CA ILE A 56 28.16 -2.70 -2.84
C ILE A 56 29.27 -3.08 -3.81
N ARG A 57 29.96 -4.20 -3.59
CA ARG A 57 31.02 -4.67 -4.50
C ARG A 57 30.49 -4.97 -5.91
N GLU A 58 29.31 -5.59 -6.02
CA GLU A 58 28.67 -5.80 -7.31
C GLU A 58 28.20 -4.48 -7.95
N GLY A 59 27.76 -3.52 -7.14
CA GLY A 59 27.48 -2.16 -7.60
C GLY A 59 28.73 -1.43 -8.13
N ILE A 60 29.87 -1.54 -7.44
CA ILE A 60 31.15 -0.94 -7.84
C ILE A 60 31.61 -1.46 -9.21
N LYS A 61 31.36 -2.74 -9.49
CA LYS A 61 31.65 -3.36 -10.80
C LYS A 61 30.91 -2.68 -11.95
N HIS A 62 29.65 -2.27 -11.73
CA HIS A 62 28.80 -1.58 -12.70
C HIS A 62 28.68 -0.07 -12.45
N TYR A 63 29.64 0.50 -11.73
CA TYR A 63 29.55 1.88 -11.24
C TYR A 63 29.42 2.95 -12.35
N TYR A 64 29.92 2.69 -13.56
CA TYR A 64 29.73 3.63 -14.69
C TYR A 64 28.51 3.29 -15.56
N ASP A 65 27.91 2.11 -15.38
CA ASP A 65 26.75 1.65 -16.14
C ASP A 65 25.45 2.06 -15.42
N ASP A 66 25.46 2.11 -14.09
CA ASP A 66 24.34 2.53 -13.25
C ASP A 66 24.59 3.92 -12.65
N LEU A 67 23.96 4.94 -13.24
CA LEU A 67 24.09 6.33 -12.81
C LEU A 67 23.47 6.57 -11.43
N ASP A 68 22.44 5.83 -11.05
CA ASP A 68 21.79 5.99 -9.75
C ASP A 68 22.69 5.45 -8.64
N PHE A 69 23.25 4.25 -8.84
CA PHE A 69 24.25 3.69 -7.93
C PHE A 69 25.47 4.62 -7.81
N LYS A 70 25.96 5.14 -8.93
CA LYS A 70 27.06 6.10 -8.96
C LYS A 70 26.78 7.32 -8.08
N ASN A 71 25.64 7.98 -8.29
CA ASN A 71 25.27 9.18 -7.54
C ASN A 71 25.15 8.91 -6.04
N ILE A 72 24.58 7.76 -5.66
CA ILE A 72 24.44 7.37 -4.25
C ILE A 72 25.81 7.09 -3.64
N LEU A 73 26.65 6.29 -4.29
CA LEU A 73 27.97 5.96 -3.76
C LEU A 73 28.86 7.20 -3.67
N ASP A 74 28.82 8.07 -4.68
CA ASP A 74 29.55 9.35 -4.70
C ASP A 74 29.13 10.23 -3.51
N TYR A 75 27.82 10.38 -3.30
CA TYR A 75 27.29 11.11 -2.16
C TYR A 75 27.74 10.51 -0.82
N VAL A 76 27.67 9.18 -0.67
CA VAL A 76 28.08 8.49 0.56
C VAL A 76 29.57 8.68 0.82
N GLN A 77 30.42 8.52 -0.20
CA GLN A 77 31.86 8.68 -0.07
C GLN A 77 32.25 10.08 0.37
N GLU A 78 31.65 11.11 -0.23
CA GLU A 78 31.90 12.49 0.15
C GLU A 78 31.31 12.83 1.53
N LYS A 79 30.08 12.39 1.81
CA LYS A 79 29.37 12.72 3.05
C LYS A 79 30.01 12.08 4.27
N PHE A 80 30.48 10.84 4.15
CA PHE A 80 31.03 10.06 5.25
C PHE A 80 32.56 9.93 5.19
N SER A 81 33.23 10.60 4.25
CA SER A 81 34.69 10.62 4.14
C SER A 81 35.28 9.20 4.12
N CYS A 82 34.75 8.39 3.19
CA CYS A 82 35.05 6.96 3.05
C CYS A 82 35.29 6.58 1.59
N CYS A 83 35.84 5.40 1.33
CA CYS A 83 36.05 4.90 -0.03
C CYS A 83 35.77 3.40 -0.12
N GLY A 84 35.11 2.98 -1.21
CA GLY A 84 34.71 1.60 -1.42
C GLY A 84 33.56 1.16 -0.49
N GLY A 85 33.34 -0.15 -0.37
CA GLY A 85 32.35 -0.72 0.54
C GLY A 85 32.96 -1.07 1.89
N ASP A 86 33.93 -1.99 1.88
CA ASP A 86 34.72 -2.43 3.02
C ASP A 86 36.10 -1.75 3.08
N GLU A 87 36.74 -1.59 1.91
CA GLU A 87 38.03 -0.93 1.78
C GLU A 87 38.16 -0.24 0.42
N TYR A 88 39.09 0.71 0.30
CA TYR A 88 39.40 1.37 -0.97
C TYR A 88 39.83 0.38 -2.08
N LYS A 89 40.28 -0.82 -1.73
CA LYS A 89 40.64 -1.88 -2.69
C LYS A 89 39.45 -2.51 -3.41
N ASP A 90 38.22 -2.27 -2.94
CA ASP A 90 37.02 -2.78 -3.62
C ASP A 90 36.92 -2.29 -5.07
N TRP A 91 37.58 -1.18 -5.41
CA TRP A 91 37.66 -0.65 -6.77
C TRP A 91 38.41 -1.53 -7.76
N GLU A 92 39.20 -2.51 -7.30
CA GLU A 92 39.89 -3.46 -8.18
C GLU A 92 38.92 -4.29 -9.05
N VAL A 93 37.66 -4.46 -8.63
CA VAL A 93 36.68 -5.24 -9.41
C VAL A 93 36.10 -4.48 -10.61
N ASN A 94 36.27 -3.15 -10.65
CA ASN A 94 35.73 -2.32 -11.71
C ASN A 94 36.68 -2.31 -12.92
N GLN A 95 36.14 -2.56 -14.12
CA GLN A 95 36.87 -2.59 -15.38
C GLN A 95 37.74 -1.34 -15.66
N TYR A 96 37.33 -0.16 -15.18
CA TYR A 96 38.06 1.09 -15.42
C TYR A 96 39.16 1.38 -14.40
N HIS A 97 39.07 0.80 -13.21
CA HIS A 97 39.99 1.03 -12.09
C HIS A 97 40.91 -0.17 -11.82
N PHE A 98 40.62 -1.33 -12.42
CA PHE A 98 41.46 -2.52 -12.34
C PHE A 98 42.90 -2.25 -12.80
N CYS A 99 43.88 -2.65 -11.99
CA CYS A 99 45.30 -2.29 -12.20
C CYS A 99 45.91 -2.86 -13.48
N ASN A 100 45.43 -4.00 -13.99
CA ASN A 100 45.91 -4.56 -15.27
C ASN A 100 45.13 -4.03 -16.48
N GLY A 101 44.22 -3.07 -16.28
CA GLY A 101 43.48 -2.42 -17.36
C GLY A 101 44.32 -1.39 -18.12
N THR A 102 43.84 -0.98 -19.30
CA THR A 102 44.43 0.08 -20.13
C THR A 102 43.80 1.46 -19.91
N SER A 103 42.83 1.56 -18.99
CA SER A 103 42.12 2.79 -18.65
C SER A 103 43.06 3.85 -18.08
N ALA A 104 42.80 5.13 -18.34
CA ALA A 104 43.54 6.24 -17.72
C ALA A 104 43.40 6.27 -16.19
N LEU A 105 42.32 5.68 -15.67
CA LEU A 105 42.02 5.56 -14.24
C LEU A 105 42.50 4.22 -13.65
N ALA A 106 43.25 3.41 -14.43
CA ALA A 106 43.72 2.11 -13.98
C ALA A 106 44.55 2.24 -12.70
N CYS A 107 44.30 1.30 -11.80
CA CYS A 107 44.90 1.23 -10.48
C CYS A 107 44.61 2.42 -9.55
N GLY A 108 43.49 3.11 -9.80
CA GLY A 108 43.05 4.23 -9.00
C GLY A 108 41.68 4.06 -8.35
N VAL A 109 41.25 5.12 -7.69
CA VAL A 109 39.92 5.28 -7.09
C VAL A 109 39.28 6.55 -7.64
N PRO A 110 37.94 6.69 -7.64
CA PRO A 110 37.30 7.92 -8.07
C PRO A 110 37.66 9.11 -7.16
N TYR A 111 37.49 10.31 -7.70
CA TYR A 111 37.81 11.57 -7.02
C TYR A 111 36.99 11.80 -5.74
N THR A 112 35.85 11.14 -5.58
CA THR A 112 35.00 11.18 -4.38
C THR A 112 35.67 10.57 -3.16
N CYS A 113 36.67 9.71 -3.37
CA CYS A 113 37.52 9.18 -2.31
C CYS A 113 38.65 10.13 -1.88
N CYS A 114 38.86 11.26 -2.58
CA CYS A 114 39.92 12.22 -2.28
C CYS A 114 39.65 13.00 -0.99
N VAL A 115 40.70 13.17 -0.18
CA VAL A 115 40.63 14.03 1.00
C VAL A 115 40.55 15.49 0.56
N ARG A 116 39.61 16.25 1.15
CA ARG A 116 39.48 17.70 0.96
C ARG A 116 40.11 18.43 2.15
N HIS A 117 41.18 19.18 1.90
CA HIS A 117 41.88 19.91 2.98
C HIS A 117 41.20 21.22 3.36
N LYS A 118 40.57 21.93 2.41
CA LYS A 118 39.85 23.19 2.67
C LYS A 118 38.48 23.21 2.01
N VAL A 119 37.52 23.83 2.70
CA VAL A 119 36.18 24.09 2.17
C VAL A 119 36.28 25.10 1.03
N GLY A 120 35.85 24.71 -0.18
CA GLY A 120 35.90 25.56 -1.39
C GLY A 120 37.16 25.42 -2.26
N GLU A 121 38.05 24.50 -1.94
CA GLU A 121 39.22 24.19 -2.75
C GLU A 121 38.85 23.34 -3.98
N VAL A 122 39.51 23.60 -5.12
CA VAL A 122 39.38 22.76 -6.32
C VAL A 122 40.02 21.41 -6.03
N VAL A 123 39.20 20.37 -5.93
CA VAL A 123 39.68 19.00 -5.68
C VAL A 123 40.54 18.54 -6.85
N ASN A 124 41.72 18.01 -6.56
CA ASN A 124 42.52 17.32 -7.56
C ASN A 124 41.80 16.03 -7.97
N THR A 125 41.19 16.04 -9.15
CA THR A 125 40.44 14.90 -9.68
C THR A 125 41.32 13.68 -10.00
N LEU A 126 42.65 13.84 -10.03
CA LEU A 126 43.63 12.77 -10.19
C LEU A 126 44.28 12.33 -8.87
N CYS A 127 43.79 12.76 -7.69
CA CYS A 127 44.39 12.34 -6.41
C CYS A 127 44.42 10.81 -6.25
N GLY A 128 43.43 10.12 -6.83
CA GLY A 128 43.26 8.68 -6.74
C GLY A 128 44.14 7.90 -7.70
N TYR A 129 45.04 8.53 -8.46
CA TYR A 129 45.85 7.85 -9.46
C TYR A 129 46.89 6.90 -8.82
N LYS A 130 46.91 5.63 -9.24
CA LYS A 130 47.84 4.58 -8.76
C LYS A 130 47.79 4.33 -7.25
N THR A 131 46.71 4.69 -6.57
CA THR A 131 46.56 4.50 -5.11
C THR A 131 46.30 3.05 -4.72
N LEU A 132 45.74 2.21 -5.60
CA LEU A 132 45.46 0.80 -5.30
C LEU A 132 46.74 -0.03 -5.06
N ASN A 133 47.87 0.35 -5.66
CA ASN A 133 49.16 -0.31 -5.48
C ASN A 133 49.92 0.12 -4.21
N GLN A 134 49.43 1.12 -3.50
CA GLN A 134 50.13 1.73 -2.37
C GLN A 134 49.61 1.19 -1.04
N GLN A 135 50.41 1.34 0.02
CA GLN A 135 50.03 0.88 1.35
C GLN A 135 49.14 1.94 2.04
N ARG A 136 48.32 1.50 2.99
CA ARG A 136 47.42 2.38 3.76
C ARG A 136 48.13 3.58 4.39
N GLU A 137 49.33 3.38 4.95
CA GLU A 137 50.13 4.43 5.60
C GLU A 137 50.55 5.55 4.64
N THR A 138 50.88 5.20 3.38
CA THR A 138 51.29 6.19 2.37
C THR A 138 50.12 6.97 1.78
N LEU A 139 48.89 6.47 2.00
CA LEU A 139 47.64 7.07 1.51
C LEU A 139 47.03 8.04 2.52
N ASP A 140 47.60 8.12 3.73
CA ASP A 140 47.08 9.00 4.77
C ASP A 140 47.11 10.46 4.31
N GLY A 141 45.96 11.14 4.47
CA GLY A 141 45.78 12.51 3.98
C GLY A 141 45.62 12.68 2.46
N ILE A 142 45.72 11.62 1.65
CA ILE A 142 45.50 11.68 0.19
C ILE A 142 44.08 11.17 -0.15
N ILE A 143 43.75 9.97 0.29
CA ILE A 143 42.43 9.36 0.08
C ILE A 143 41.84 8.82 1.38
N HIS A 144 40.52 8.70 1.41
CA HIS A 144 39.80 8.05 2.49
C HIS A 144 39.95 6.53 2.42
N VAL A 145 40.90 5.95 3.15
CA VAL A 145 41.17 4.49 3.14
C VAL A 145 40.09 3.63 3.82
N ARG A 146 39.20 4.24 4.59
CA ARG A 146 38.16 3.56 5.37
C ARG A 146 36.96 3.20 4.48
N GLY A 147 36.46 1.96 4.58
CA GLY A 147 35.23 1.53 3.92
C GLY A 147 33.99 2.28 4.37
N CYS A 148 33.07 2.50 3.44
CA CYS A 148 31.85 3.26 3.70
C CYS A 148 30.86 2.56 4.63
N ILE A 149 30.77 1.22 4.60
CA ILE A 149 29.88 0.49 5.51
C ILE A 149 30.30 0.74 6.95
N HIS A 150 31.61 0.66 7.23
CA HIS A 150 32.14 0.90 8.56
C HIS A 150 32.07 2.39 8.97
N ALA A 151 32.24 3.33 8.03
CA ALA A 151 32.07 4.76 8.29
C ALA A 151 30.61 5.13 8.65
N VAL A 152 29.64 4.61 7.89
CA VAL A 152 28.20 4.85 8.14
C VAL A 152 27.78 4.24 9.48
N ASN A 153 28.20 3.01 9.78
CA ASN A 153 27.89 2.35 11.07
C ASN A 153 28.45 3.15 12.26
N LEU A 154 29.68 3.66 12.15
CA LEU A 154 30.26 4.50 13.18
C LEU A 154 29.48 5.82 13.35
N TRP A 155 29.14 6.47 12.23
CA TRP A 155 28.36 7.70 12.27
C TRP A 155 26.98 7.50 12.91
N MET A 156 26.31 6.39 12.63
CA MET A 156 25.01 6.05 13.24
C MET A 156 25.12 5.88 14.76
N GLY A 157 26.23 5.30 15.25
CA GLY A 157 26.52 5.17 16.67
C GLY A 157 26.82 6.51 17.35
N ASP A 158 27.67 7.32 16.72
CA ASP A 158 28.08 8.63 17.25
C ASP A 158 26.94 9.67 17.21
N ASN A 159 26.02 9.54 16.25
CA ASN A 159 24.89 10.44 16.04
C ASN A 159 23.57 9.76 16.38
N ILE A 160 23.47 9.18 17.59
CA ILE A 160 22.29 8.43 18.05
C ILE A 160 20.98 9.23 17.90
N GLY A 161 21.00 10.55 18.09
CA GLY A 161 19.82 11.41 17.91
C GLY A 161 19.32 11.43 16.48
N ALA A 162 20.21 11.49 15.49
CA ALA A 162 19.85 11.41 14.08
C ALA A 162 19.33 10.01 13.72
N THR A 163 19.99 8.96 14.23
CA THR A 163 19.58 7.56 14.02
C THR A 163 18.18 7.29 14.56
N ILE A 164 17.89 7.71 15.79
CA ILE A 164 16.54 7.61 16.37
C ILE A 164 15.54 8.42 15.54
N GLY A 165 15.91 9.63 15.13
CA GLY A 165 15.07 10.47 14.27
C GLY A 165 14.67 9.79 12.96
N ILE A 166 15.61 9.12 12.28
CA ILE A 166 15.37 8.34 11.08
C ILE A 166 14.42 7.17 11.38
N CYS A 167 14.67 6.40 12.43
CA CYS A 167 13.78 5.30 12.84
C CYS A 167 12.36 5.78 13.13
N CYS A 168 12.21 6.90 13.86
CA CYS A 168 10.91 7.51 14.14
C CYS A 168 10.21 8.01 12.88
N ALA A 169 10.95 8.57 11.91
CA ALA A 169 10.39 9.06 10.65
C ALA A 169 9.73 7.95 9.83
N PHE A 170 10.22 6.71 9.90
CA PHE A 170 9.55 5.56 9.27
C PHE A 170 8.45 4.97 10.14
N GLY A 171 8.71 4.78 11.44
CA GLY A 171 7.78 4.09 12.34
C GLY A 171 6.53 4.88 12.72
N LEU A 172 6.66 6.18 13.01
CA LEU A 172 5.54 7.00 13.51
C LEU A 172 4.42 7.19 12.48
N PRO A 173 4.69 7.56 11.21
CA PRO A 173 3.62 7.69 10.22
C PRO A 173 2.83 6.40 10.02
N GLN A 174 3.53 5.26 10.07
CA GLN A 174 2.91 3.96 9.91
C GLN A 174 2.05 3.57 11.11
N LEU A 175 2.52 3.82 12.33
CA LEU A 175 1.73 3.63 13.56
C LEU A 175 0.48 4.50 13.56
N LEU A 176 0.63 5.78 13.21
CA LEU A 176 -0.50 6.71 13.10
C LEU A 176 -1.50 6.24 12.03
N GLY A 177 -1.02 5.80 10.86
CA GLY A 177 -1.88 5.25 9.80
C GLY A 177 -2.68 4.04 10.26
N ILE A 178 -2.08 3.13 11.03
CA ILE A 178 -2.74 1.97 11.62
C ILE A 178 -3.81 2.42 12.63
N VAL A 179 -3.46 3.29 13.58
CA VAL A 179 -4.40 3.77 14.62
C VAL A 179 -5.60 4.46 13.98
N LEU A 180 -5.36 5.38 13.03
CA LEU A 180 -6.43 6.08 12.32
C LEU A 180 -7.32 5.13 11.53
N SER A 181 -6.73 4.13 10.88
CA SER A 181 -7.48 3.12 10.12
C SER A 181 -8.32 2.22 11.02
N CYS A 182 -7.81 1.84 12.20
CA CYS A 182 -8.56 1.08 13.19
C CYS A 182 -9.74 1.89 13.76
N VAL A 183 -9.52 3.17 14.10
CA VAL A 183 -10.59 4.06 14.57
C VAL A 183 -11.65 4.20 13.50
N PHE A 184 -11.25 4.47 12.26
CA PHE A 184 -12.19 4.65 11.15
C PHE A 184 -12.96 3.35 10.82
N TRP A 185 -12.29 2.20 10.88
CA TRP A 185 -12.94 0.89 10.75
C TRP A 185 -14.01 0.67 11.82
N ASN A 186 -13.70 0.96 13.08
CA ASN A 186 -14.65 0.82 14.18
C ASN A 186 -15.87 1.73 14.00
N LEU A 187 -15.67 2.98 13.58
CA LEU A 187 -16.76 3.91 13.27
C LEU A 187 -17.65 3.38 12.14
N LEU A 188 -17.07 2.85 11.07
CA LEU A 188 -17.85 2.26 9.96
C LEU A 188 -18.56 0.96 10.36
N ALA A 189 -18.00 0.19 11.30
CA ALA A 189 -18.65 -0.99 11.86
C ALA A 189 -19.87 -0.62 12.70
N GLU A 190 -19.73 0.39 13.57
CA GLU A 190 -20.82 0.94 14.37
C GLU A 190 -21.93 1.53 13.48
N MET A 191 -21.56 2.33 12.47
CA MET A 191 -22.54 2.89 11.54
C MET A 191 -23.28 1.80 10.74
N SER A 192 -22.60 0.72 10.31
CA SER A 192 -23.32 -0.37 9.62
C SER A 192 -24.29 -1.12 10.53
N GLU A 193 -23.93 -1.33 11.80
CA GLU A 193 -24.80 -2.02 12.75
C GLU A 193 -26.03 -1.16 13.07
N SER A 194 -25.88 0.17 13.10
CA SER A 194 -27.01 1.09 13.29
C SER A 194 -27.93 1.26 12.07
N VAL A 195 -27.44 1.02 10.85
CA VAL A 195 -28.18 1.22 9.59
C VAL A 195 -28.87 -0.06 9.11
N ASP A 196 -28.45 -1.24 9.56
CA ASP A 196 -29.19 -2.50 9.36
C ASP A 196 -30.41 -2.59 10.30
N MET A 197 -31.39 -1.70 10.13
CA MET A 197 -32.77 -1.94 10.53
C MET A 197 -33.62 -2.37 9.32
N VAL A 198 -33.29 -3.53 8.73
CA VAL A 198 -34.29 -4.49 8.23
C VAL A 198 -33.73 -5.89 8.43
N ASP A 199 -34.07 -6.51 9.55
CA ASP A 199 -33.78 -7.93 9.77
C ASP A 199 -34.65 -8.77 8.81
N PHE A 200 -34.04 -9.27 7.74
CA PHE A 200 -34.71 -10.08 6.73
C PHE A 200 -35.26 -11.40 7.29
N ASN A 201 -34.79 -11.86 8.46
CA ASN A 201 -35.40 -13.00 9.16
C ASN A 201 -36.77 -12.63 9.75
N ILE A 202 -36.99 -11.37 10.15
CA ILE A 202 -38.30 -10.87 10.57
C ILE A 202 -39.26 -10.86 9.37
N LEU A 203 -38.83 -10.36 8.20
CA LEU A 203 -39.64 -10.39 6.97
C LEU A 203 -39.98 -11.81 6.52
N LYS A 204 -39.04 -12.75 6.68
CA LYS A 204 -39.29 -14.18 6.43
C LYS A 204 -40.35 -14.75 7.36
N ARG A 205 -40.27 -14.40 8.64
CA ARG A 205 -41.20 -14.84 9.68
C ARG A 205 -42.59 -14.22 9.51
N ALA A 206 -42.66 -13.04 8.89
CA ALA A 206 -43.89 -12.35 8.50
C ALA A 206 -44.50 -12.83 7.17
N GLY A 207 -43.93 -13.86 6.53
CA GLY A 207 -44.50 -14.47 5.31
C GLY A 207 -44.36 -13.63 4.03
N PHE A 208 -43.49 -12.61 4.02
CA PHE A 208 -43.31 -11.74 2.87
C PHE A 208 -42.57 -12.47 1.74
N ASN A 209 -43.18 -12.52 0.56
CA ASN A 209 -42.63 -13.24 -0.59
C ASN A 209 -41.62 -12.35 -1.34
N TYR A 210 -40.35 -12.75 -1.29
CA TYR A 210 -39.19 -11.98 -1.81
C TYR A 210 -39.28 -11.63 -3.30
N SER A 211 -40.05 -12.38 -4.08
CA SER A 211 -40.26 -12.14 -5.50
C SER A 211 -40.98 -10.82 -5.82
N LYS A 212 -41.53 -10.13 -4.81
CA LYS A 212 -42.12 -8.78 -4.94
C LYS A 212 -41.15 -7.63 -4.62
N LEU A 213 -39.93 -7.91 -4.16
CA LEU A 213 -38.94 -6.85 -3.95
C LEU A 213 -38.24 -6.54 -5.28
N ASP A 214 -38.56 -5.37 -5.83
CA ASP A 214 -37.92 -4.89 -7.06
C ASP A 214 -36.53 -4.32 -6.76
N LEU A 215 -35.50 -5.11 -7.10
CA LEU A 215 -34.08 -4.86 -6.82
C LEU A 215 -33.30 -4.43 -8.08
N THR A 216 -33.96 -4.22 -9.21
CA THR A 216 -33.31 -3.89 -10.49
C THR A 216 -32.56 -2.55 -10.50
N GLY A 217 -32.65 -1.76 -9.43
CA GLY A 217 -31.92 -0.51 -9.24
C GLY A 217 -30.71 -0.58 -8.28
N ALA A 218 -30.42 -1.74 -7.67
CA ALA A 218 -29.26 -1.87 -6.80
C ALA A 218 -27.99 -1.94 -7.66
N GLY A 219 -27.18 -0.88 -7.64
CA GLY A 219 -25.88 -0.85 -8.31
C GLY A 219 -24.91 -1.93 -7.77
N TRP A 220 -23.77 -2.10 -8.45
CA TRP A 220 -22.77 -3.14 -8.13
C TRP A 220 -22.17 -3.01 -6.71
N CYS A 221 -22.36 -1.88 -6.04
CA CYS A 221 -22.09 -1.71 -4.62
C CYS A 221 -23.44 -1.57 -3.91
N MET A 222 -23.83 -2.59 -3.15
CA MET A 222 -25.12 -2.76 -2.47
C MET A 222 -25.36 -1.77 -1.29
N CYS A 223 -24.82 -0.54 -1.36
CA CYS A 223 -24.76 0.38 -0.22
C CYS A 223 -25.28 1.80 -0.51
N LEU A 224 -26.32 1.96 -1.34
CA LEU A 224 -27.08 3.21 -1.32
C LEU A 224 -28.59 2.95 -1.26
N PRO A 225 -29.32 3.53 -0.29
CA PRO A 225 -30.77 3.61 -0.38
C PRO A 225 -31.16 4.62 -1.46
N ARG A 226 -32.29 4.34 -2.11
CA ARG A 226 -32.89 5.17 -3.17
C ARG A 226 -33.26 6.56 -2.61
N ASP A 227 -32.96 7.63 -3.35
CA ASP A 227 -33.57 8.94 -3.13
C ASP A 227 -35.10 8.81 -3.31
N GLY A 228 -35.83 8.74 -2.19
CA GLY A 228 -37.29 8.53 -2.18
C GLY A 228 -37.84 7.81 -0.95
N GLY A 229 -36.99 7.20 -0.11
CA GLY A 229 -37.43 6.50 1.10
C GLY A 229 -38.15 5.17 0.84
N TYR A 230 -38.31 4.36 1.89
CA TYR A 230 -39.02 3.08 1.80
C TYR A 230 -40.52 3.28 1.51
N LEU A 231 -41.12 2.34 0.76
CA LEU A 231 -42.55 2.33 0.43
C LEU A 231 -43.39 2.52 1.71
N PRO A 232 -44.37 3.45 1.75
CA PRO A 232 -45.23 3.59 2.91
C PRO A 232 -46.08 2.33 3.05
N LEU A 233 -45.96 1.65 4.19
CA LEU A 233 -46.88 0.59 4.56
C LEU A 233 -48.22 1.23 4.97
N PRO A 234 -49.36 0.70 4.53
CA PRO A 234 -50.66 1.19 4.99
C PRO A 234 -50.76 0.96 6.50
N VAL A 235 -51.12 2.00 7.23
CA VAL A 235 -51.37 1.94 8.67
C VAL A 235 -52.56 1.01 8.87
N ALA A 236 -52.33 -0.19 9.40
CA ALA A 236 -53.40 -1.01 9.91
C ALA A 236 -53.97 -0.30 11.15
N GLU A 237 -55.26 0.02 11.13
CA GLU A 237 -55.97 0.59 12.26
C GLU A 237 -55.85 -0.34 13.48
N PRO A 238 -55.74 0.21 14.71
CA PRO A 238 -55.44 -0.59 15.89
C PRO A 238 -56.71 -1.29 16.35
N ASP A 239 -56.95 -2.51 15.88
CA ASP A 239 -57.93 -3.38 16.52
C ASP A 239 -57.36 -3.87 17.85
N THR A 240 -58.00 -3.33 18.88
CA THR A 240 -58.03 -3.75 20.27
C THR A 240 -58.15 -5.28 20.44
N TRP A 241 -57.87 -5.75 21.66
CA TRP A 241 -58.04 -7.12 22.21
C TRP A 241 -56.96 -8.18 21.90
N ALA A 242 -56.10 -8.38 22.90
CA ALA A 242 -55.28 -9.56 23.07
C ALA A 242 -56.12 -10.84 23.30
N ARG A 243 -55.76 -11.96 22.64
CA ARG A 243 -55.49 -13.28 23.25
C ARG A 243 -55.03 -14.33 22.23
N ASP A 244 -54.00 -15.06 22.65
CA ASP A 244 -53.54 -16.44 22.40
C ASP A 244 -53.46 -17.03 20.96
N PRO A 245 -52.38 -17.77 20.64
CA PRO A 245 -52.15 -18.39 19.33
C PRO A 245 -52.88 -19.74 19.18
N ILE A 246 -53.17 -20.18 17.94
CA ILE A 246 -53.32 -21.57 17.39
C ILE A 246 -54.32 -21.55 16.18
N PRO A 247 -54.16 -22.35 15.10
CA PRO A 247 -53.07 -22.49 14.14
C PRO A 247 -53.55 -22.12 12.70
N PHE A 248 -52.62 -22.22 11.74
CA PHE A 248 -52.78 -21.93 10.32
C PHE A 248 -53.64 -23.00 9.61
N ASP A 249 -54.65 -22.58 8.82
CA ASP A 249 -55.22 -23.40 7.73
C ASP A 249 -55.18 -22.60 6.42
N LEU A 250 -54.47 -23.16 5.45
CA LEU A 250 -53.98 -22.50 4.22
C LEU A 250 -54.84 -22.83 2.98
N GLU A 251 -56.03 -23.42 3.14
CA GLU A 251 -56.78 -23.97 2.01
C GLU A 251 -57.93 -23.10 1.49
N GLN A 252 -58.32 -22.02 2.18
CA GLN A 252 -59.54 -21.28 1.80
C GLN A 252 -59.29 -20.02 0.94
N ASP A 253 -58.14 -19.36 1.06
CA ASP A 253 -57.87 -18.07 0.39
C ASP A 253 -57.30 -18.22 -1.04
N GLN A 254 -56.75 -19.40 -1.37
CA GLN A 254 -56.11 -19.64 -2.67
C GLN A 254 -57.13 -19.79 -3.81
N SER A 255 -58.39 -20.12 -3.49
CA SER A 255 -59.49 -20.26 -4.45
C SER A 255 -60.03 -18.91 -4.93
N GLU A 256 -60.14 -17.92 -4.04
CA GLU A 256 -60.67 -16.59 -4.40
C GLU A 256 -59.68 -15.79 -5.26
N ILE A 257 -58.37 -15.95 -5.03
CA ILE A 257 -57.33 -15.23 -5.77
C ILE A 257 -57.18 -15.75 -7.22
N HIS A 258 -57.30 -17.06 -7.45
CA HIS A 258 -57.26 -17.63 -8.81
C HIS A 258 -58.47 -17.21 -9.67
N LEU A 259 -59.64 -16.98 -9.05
CA LEU A 259 -60.83 -16.52 -9.74
C LEU A 259 -60.77 -15.02 -10.12
N ALA A 260 -60.05 -14.21 -9.32
CA ALA A 260 -59.81 -12.79 -9.61
C ALA A 260 -58.78 -12.61 -10.75
N HIS A 261 -57.73 -13.44 -10.77
CA HIS A 261 -56.68 -13.37 -11.78
C HIS A 261 -57.17 -13.76 -13.19
N SER A 262 -58.08 -14.73 -13.29
CA SER A 262 -58.67 -15.16 -14.58
C SER A 262 -59.61 -14.10 -15.20
N ARG A 263 -60.25 -13.25 -14.39
CA ARG A 263 -61.09 -12.14 -14.90
C ARG A 263 -60.28 -10.97 -15.45
N LEU A 264 -59.13 -10.66 -14.84
CA LEU A 264 -58.26 -9.56 -15.28
C LEU A 264 -57.54 -9.89 -16.61
N VAL A 265 -57.19 -11.15 -16.84
CA VAL A 265 -56.54 -11.58 -18.09
C VAL A 265 -57.50 -11.50 -19.30
N ASN A 266 -58.79 -11.82 -19.13
CA ASN A 266 -59.77 -11.72 -20.22
C ASN A 266 -60.09 -10.27 -20.61
N GLN A 267 -60.04 -9.32 -19.67
CA GLN A 267 -60.26 -7.89 -19.97
C GLN A 267 -59.07 -7.22 -20.65
N GLY A 268 -57.85 -7.74 -20.49
CA GLY A 268 -56.66 -7.22 -21.16
C GLY A 268 -56.51 -7.62 -22.64
N ALA A 269 -57.15 -8.72 -23.06
CA ALA A 269 -56.98 -9.27 -24.41
C ALA A 269 -57.88 -8.60 -25.49
N GLU A 270 -58.97 -7.92 -25.11
CA GLU A 270 -59.85 -7.21 -26.06
C GLU A 270 -59.36 -5.80 -26.43
N LEU A 271 -58.40 -5.22 -25.69
CA LEU A 271 -57.99 -3.82 -25.86
C LEU A 271 -56.78 -3.61 -26.78
N GLN A 272 -56.21 -4.67 -27.35
CA GLN A 272 -54.95 -4.60 -28.11
C GLN A 272 -55.09 -4.92 -29.61
N MET A 273 -56.32 -4.96 -30.13
CA MET A 273 -56.62 -5.12 -31.55
C MET A 273 -57.25 -3.83 -32.08
N GLY A 274 -56.43 -2.80 -32.26
CA GLY A 274 -56.92 -1.52 -32.77
C GLY A 274 -55.87 -0.42 -32.78
N MET A 275 -54.91 -0.53 -33.70
CA MET A 275 -54.36 0.57 -34.52
C MET A 275 -53.07 0.10 -35.22
N ASP A 276 -53.23 -0.27 -36.49
CA ASP A 276 -52.16 -0.50 -37.46
C ASP A 276 -51.73 0.81 -38.16
N GLU A 277 -50.49 0.79 -38.65
CA GLU A 277 -49.97 1.43 -39.87
C GLU A 277 -49.65 2.94 -39.89
N VAL A 278 -48.38 3.29 -40.17
CA VAL A 278 -47.88 3.96 -41.41
C VAL A 278 -46.46 4.57 -41.24
N ASP A 279 -45.57 4.12 -42.15
CA ASP A 279 -44.39 4.71 -42.83
C ASP A 279 -43.24 5.50 -42.16
N ASN A 280 -42.06 4.88 -42.28
CA ASN A 280 -40.80 5.30 -42.93
C ASN A 280 -40.47 6.78 -43.28
N HIS A 281 -39.15 7.04 -43.14
CA HIS A 281 -38.23 7.96 -43.85
C HIS A 281 -37.66 9.21 -43.14
N ALA A 282 -36.34 9.35 -43.36
CA ALA A 282 -35.38 10.46 -43.16
C ALA A 282 -34.53 10.44 -41.88
#